data_AF-A0A951EVL0-F1
#
_entry.id   AF-A0A951EVL0-F1
#
_cell.length_a   1.000
_cell.length_b   1.000
_cell.length_c   1.000
_cell.angle_alpha   90.00
_cell.angle_beta   90.00
_cell.angle_gamma   90.00
#
_symmetry.space_group_name_H-M   'P 1'
#
loop_
_entity.id
_entity.type
_entity.pdbx_description
1 polymer ?
#
loop_
_entity_poly.entity_id
_entity_poly.type
_entity_poly.pdbx_seq_one_letter_code
_entity_poly.pdbx_strand_id
1 'polypeptide(L)'
;MPELPEVETVARSIAPLVGRRILSAEFRCPRILRGSDPESMAASLTGRKIGAIQRYGKFLLVSLRGGGYLVVHLGMTGRLLLGGVPGKHTHAILTLDRGLLLYDDPR
;
A
#
# COMPACT_ATOMS: atom_id res chain seq x y z
N MET A 1 4.53 -10.17 -14.03
CA MET A 1 3.21 -10.30 -13.38
C MET A 1 3.43 -11.22 -12.19
N PRO A 2 3.31 -10.73 -10.94
CA PRO A 2 3.36 -11.62 -9.79
C PRO A 2 2.25 -12.66 -9.93
N GLU A 3 2.60 -13.94 -9.88
CA GLU A 3 1.62 -15.01 -9.81
C GLU A 3 1.04 -15.09 -8.39
N LEU A 4 0.05 -15.96 -8.18
CA LEU A 4 -0.63 -16.09 -6.89
C LEU A 4 0.34 -16.32 -5.71
N PRO A 5 1.40 -17.16 -5.82
CA PRO A 5 2.37 -17.37 -4.75
C PRO A 5 3.16 -16.10 -4.38
N GLU A 6 3.49 -15.26 -5.36
CA GLU A 6 4.26 -14.05 -5.16
C GLU A 6 3.42 -12.99 -4.43
N VAL A 7 2.15 -12.83 -4.81
CA VAL A 7 1.26 -11.90 -4.09
C VAL A 7 1.07 -12.35 -2.63
N GLU A 8 0.97 -13.65 -2.38
CA GLU A 8 0.90 -14.19 -1.01
C GLU A 8 2.21 -13.92 -0.24
N THR A 9 3.35 -14.04 -0.91
CA THR A 9 4.66 -13.72 -0.32
C THR A 9 4.75 -12.23 0.03
N VAL A 10 4.25 -11.34 -0.83
CA VAL A 10 4.17 -9.90 -0.53
C VAL A 10 3.21 -9.63 0.62
N ALA A 11 2.05 -10.28 0.67
CA ALA A 11 1.12 -10.13 1.80
C ALA A 11 1.80 -10.46 3.13
N ARG A 12 2.57 -11.55 3.18
CA ARG A 12 3.35 -11.97 4.35
C ARG A 12 4.48 -11.01 4.69
N SER A 13 5.17 -10.45 3.69
CA SER A 13 6.27 -9.53 3.94
C SER A 13 5.81 -8.23 4.61
N ILE A 14 4.61 -7.75 4.29
CA ILE A 14 4.03 -6.53 4.88
C ILE A 14 3.10 -6.81 6.07
N ALA A 15 2.82 -8.08 6.40
CA ALA A 15 1.99 -8.47 7.55
C ALA A 15 2.42 -7.83 8.90
N PRO A 16 3.71 -7.57 9.19
CA PRO A 16 4.12 -6.86 10.40
C PRO A 16 3.57 -5.43 10.54
N LEU A 17 2.97 -4.87 9.49
CA LEU A 17 2.28 -3.59 9.52
C LEU A 17 0.88 -3.66 10.15
N VAL A 18 0.33 -4.86 10.39
CA VAL A 18 -0.95 -5.01 11.08
C VAL A 18 -0.88 -4.34 12.45
N GLY A 19 -1.87 -3.48 12.73
CA GLY A 19 -1.91 -2.68 13.94
C GLY A 19 -1.06 -1.39 13.89
N ARG A 20 -0.36 -1.08 12.80
CA ARG A 20 0.29 0.23 12.62
C ARG A 20 -0.72 1.31 12.27
N ARG A 21 -0.43 2.55 12.67
CA ARG A 21 -1.24 3.73 12.32
C ARG A 21 -0.62 4.45 11.15
N ILE A 22 -1.42 4.78 10.14
CA ILE A 22 -1.01 5.62 9.02
C ILE A 22 -1.01 7.07 9.52
N LEU A 23 0.16 7.69 9.57
CA LEU A 23 0.34 9.09 9.97
C LEU A 23 0.12 10.04 8.81
N SER A 24 0.56 9.64 7.62
CA SER A 24 0.31 10.36 6.37
C SER A 24 0.41 9.41 5.18
N ALA A 25 -0.18 9.81 4.06
CA ALA A 25 -0.09 9.12 2.79
C ALA A 25 0.23 10.15 1.70
N GLU A 26 1.12 9.78 0.79
CA GLU A 26 1.52 10.59 -0.36
C GLU A 26 1.39 9.74 -1.62
N PHE A 27 0.73 10.27 -2.65
CA PHE A 27 0.56 9.61 -3.95
C PHE A 27 1.17 10.50 -5.03
N ARG A 28 2.39 10.15 -5.45
CA ARG A 28 3.18 10.90 -6.44
C ARG A 28 2.74 10.67 -7.88
N CYS A 29 1.94 9.62 -8.11
CA CYS A 29 1.53 9.23 -9.46
C CYS A 29 0.01 8.99 -9.51
N PRO A 30 -0.80 9.99 -9.92
CA PRO A 30 -2.27 9.89 -9.87
C PRO A 30 -2.85 8.69 -10.64
N ARG A 31 -2.17 8.23 -11.71
CA ARG A 31 -2.63 7.10 -12.56
C ARG A 31 -2.76 5.77 -11.81
N ILE A 32 -2.09 5.60 -10.65
CA ILE A 32 -2.20 4.37 -9.87
C ILE A 32 -3.50 4.31 -9.05
N LEU A 33 -4.18 5.46 -8.90
CA LEU A 33 -5.43 5.57 -8.18
C LEU A 33 -6.60 5.33 -9.13
N ARG A 34 -7.59 4.55 -8.67
CA ARG A 34 -8.84 4.35 -9.41
C ARG A 34 -9.96 5.12 -8.75
N GLY A 35 -10.48 6.13 -9.45
CA GLY A 35 -11.69 6.86 -9.05
C GLY A 35 -11.50 7.81 -7.87
N SER A 36 -10.27 8.19 -7.53
CA SER A 36 -9.97 9.17 -6.49
C SER A 36 -8.74 9.97 -6.87
N ASP A 37 -8.74 11.25 -6.56
CA ASP A 37 -7.53 12.08 -6.65
C ASP A 37 -6.57 11.78 -5.48
N PRO A 38 -5.28 12.15 -5.60
CA PRO A 38 -4.26 11.94 -4.58
C PRO A 38 -4.62 12.48 -3.18
N GLU A 39 -5.23 13.66 -3.10
CA GLU A 39 -5.49 14.35 -1.83
C GLU A 39 -6.63 13.67 -1.09
N SER A 40 -7.73 13.38 -1.79
CA SER A 40 -8.85 12.63 -1.24
C SER A 40 -8.43 11.23 -0.77
N MET A 41 -7.61 10.53 -1.57
CA MET A 41 -7.08 9.23 -1.16
C MET A 41 -6.21 9.35 0.10
N ALA A 42 -5.29 10.32 0.13
CA ALA A 42 -4.43 10.54 1.29
C ALA A 42 -5.22 10.88 2.56
N ALA A 43 -6.23 11.73 2.45
CA ALA A 43 -7.13 12.08 3.55
C ALA A 43 -7.91 10.86 4.06
N SER A 44 -8.35 9.96 3.17
CA SER A 44 -9.10 8.76 3.56
C SER A 44 -8.26 7.76 4.38
N LEU A 45 -6.94 7.75 4.17
CA LEU A 45 -6.00 6.85 4.84
C LEU A 45 -5.40 7.45 6.11
N THR A 46 -5.19 8.76 6.13
CA THR A 46 -4.53 9.45 7.22
C THR A 46 -5.26 9.24 8.55
N GLY A 47 -4.52 8.84 9.58
CA GLY A 47 -5.03 8.53 10.90
C GLY A 47 -5.64 7.14 11.06
N ARG A 48 -5.88 6.38 9.98
CA ARG A 48 -6.42 5.02 10.06
C ARG A 48 -5.39 4.03 10.59
N LYS A 49 -5.88 2.95 11.19
CA LYS A 49 -5.05 1.83 11.69
C LYS A 49 -5.22 0.62 10.79
N ILE A 50 -4.12 -0.03 10.39
CA ILE A 50 -4.15 -1.25 9.59
C ILE A 50 -4.76 -2.37 10.44
N GLY A 51 -5.81 -3.00 9.92
CA GLY A 51 -6.58 -4.05 10.59
C GLY A 51 -6.03 -5.45 10.30
N ALA A 52 -5.99 -5.81 9.03
CA ALA A 52 -5.52 -7.09 8.51
C ALA A 52 -4.97 -6.89 7.09
N ILE A 53 -4.08 -7.79 6.67
CA ILE A 53 -3.54 -7.81 5.32
C ILE A 53 -3.77 -9.20 4.76
N GLN A 54 -4.46 -9.27 3.63
CA GLN A 54 -4.87 -10.52 3.01
C GLN A 54 -4.70 -10.44 1.50
N ARG A 55 -4.52 -11.59 0.86
CA ARG A 55 -4.58 -11.69 -0.59
C ARG A 55 -5.98 -12.07 -1.04
N TYR A 56 -6.45 -11.44 -2.12
CA TYR A 56 -7.65 -11.85 -2.83
C TYR A 56 -7.33 -11.94 -4.33
N GLY A 57 -7.15 -13.17 -4.84
CA GLY A 57 -6.67 -13.38 -6.21
C GLY A 57 -5.31 -12.69 -6.42
N LYS A 58 -5.30 -11.67 -7.29
CA LYS A 58 -4.12 -10.86 -7.66
C LYS A 58 -4.03 -9.53 -6.90
N PHE A 59 -4.91 -9.32 -5.94
CA PHE A 59 -5.00 -8.10 -5.14
C PHE A 59 -4.50 -8.35 -3.72
N LEU A 60 -3.86 -7.34 -3.15
CA LEU A 60 -3.66 -7.22 -1.72
C LEU A 60 -4.78 -6.36 -1.14
N LEU A 61 -5.44 -6.88 -0.11
CA LEU A 61 -6.46 -6.20 0.65
C LEU A 61 -5.87 -5.82 2.01
N VAL A 62 -5.73 -4.52 2.26
CA VAL A 62 -5.33 -3.96 3.54
C VAL A 62 -6.57 -3.38 4.19
N SER A 63 -7.13 -4.08 5.18
CA SER A 63 -8.31 -3.58 5.89
C SER A 63 -7.94 -2.44 6.81
N LEU A 64 -8.84 -1.46 6.94
CA LEU A 64 -8.66 -0.31 7.81
C LEU A 64 -9.63 -0.44 9.00
N ARG A 65 -9.12 -0.21 10.22
CA ARG A 65 -9.99 -0.18 11.40
C ARG A 65 -11.00 0.96 11.27
N GLY A 66 -12.25 0.66 11.66
CA GLY A 66 -13.38 1.56 11.41
C GLY A 66 -13.92 1.48 9.99
N GLY A 67 -13.63 0.40 9.26
CA GLY A 67 -14.20 0.08 7.95
C GLY A 67 -13.35 0.56 6.76
N GLY A 68 -13.57 -0.10 5.63
CA GLY A 68 -12.88 0.17 4.36
C GLY A 68 -11.66 -0.71 4.14
N TYR A 69 -11.21 -0.74 2.89
CA TYR A 69 -10.03 -1.46 2.44
C TYR A 69 -9.20 -0.56 1.53
N LEU A 70 -7.88 -0.56 1.73
CA LEU A 70 -6.93 -0.17 0.71
C LEU A 70 -6.63 -1.40 -0.15
N VAL A 71 -6.98 -1.32 -1.44
CA VAL A 71 -6.80 -2.39 -2.40
C VAL A 71 -5.58 -2.07 -3.28
N VAL A 72 -4.60 -2.96 -3.30
CA VAL A 72 -3.38 -2.78 -4.08
C VAL A 72 -3.27 -3.88 -5.13
N HIS A 73 -3.04 -3.48 -6.39
CA HIS A 73 -2.74 -4.39 -7.49
C HIS A 73 -1.30 -4.14 -7.97
N LEU A 74 -0.42 -5.13 -7.80
CA LEU A 74 1.02 -4.97 -8.07
C LEU A 74 1.37 -4.92 -9.57
N GLY A 75 0.43 -5.23 -10.46
CA GLY A 75 0.69 -5.16 -11.90
C GLY A 75 1.75 -6.17 -12.33
N MET A 76 2.73 -5.74 -13.13
CA MET A 76 3.82 -6.62 -13.57
C MET A 76 5.08 -6.48 -12.73
N THR A 77 5.36 -5.27 -12.28
CA THR A 77 6.65 -4.84 -11.73
C THR A 77 6.52 -4.09 -10.40
N GLY A 78 5.28 -3.83 -9.95
CA GLY A 78 5.00 -3.16 -8.70
C GLY A 78 5.51 -3.96 -7.50
N ARG A 79 6.12 -3.24 -6.56
CA ARG A 79 6.70 -3.80 -5.34
C ARG A 79 6.24 -2.98 -4.13
N LEU A 80 6.12 -3.67 -3.00
CA LEU A 80 5.91 -3.04 -1.70
C LEU A 80 7.17 -3.21 -0.86
N LEU A 81 7.69 -2.09 -0.35
CA LEU A 81 8.94 -2.05 0.42
C LEU A 81 8.67 -1.53 1.83
N LEU A 82 9.17 -2.24 2.83
CA LEU A 82 9.15 -1.79 4.23
C LEU A 82 10.41 -0.97 4.52
N GLY A 83 10.24 0.33 4.71
CA GLY A 83 11.34 1.27 4.90
C GLY A 83 12.09 1.62 3.62
N GLY A 84 13.29 2.17 3.77
CA GLY A 84 14.11 2.68 2.67
C GLY A 84 13.88 4.16 2.37
N VAL A 85 14.46 4.63 1.26
CA VAL A 85 14.37 6.02 0.82
C VAL A 85 13.54 6.07 -0.47
N PRO A 86 12.49 6.89 -0.54
CA PRO A 86 11.70 7.06 -1.76
C PRO A 86 12.57 7.47 -2.95
N GLY A 87 12.46 6.74 -4.05
CA GLY A 87 13.21 6.96 -5.28
C GLY A 87 12.37 7.48 -6.43
N LYS A 88 12.96 7.50 -7.64
CA LYS A 88 12.32 7.93 -8.90
C LYS A 88 11.04 7.16 -9.21
N HIS A 89 11.00 5.88 -8.89
CA HIS A 89 9.88 4.98 -9.20
C HIS A 89 8.91 4.78 -8.03
N THR A 90 9.11 5.51 -6.93
CA THR A 90 8.18 5.47 -5.79
C THR A 90 6.95 6.30 -6.12
N HIS A 91 5.81 5.62 -6.23
CA HIS A 91 4.55 6.21 -6.64
C HIS A 91 3.57 6.42 -5.48
N ALA A 92 3.69 5.64 -4.40
CA ALA A 92 2.97 5.92 -3.15
C ALA A 92 3.87 5.71 -1.94
N ILE A 93 3.64 6.50 -0.90
CA ILE A 93 4.37 6.46 0.37
C ILE A 93 3.33 6.51 1.48
N LEU A 94 3.30 5.49 2.33
CA LEU A 94 2.56 5.54 3.59
C LEU A 94 3.56 5.70 4.72
N THR A 95 3.46 6.82 5.43
CA THR A 95 4.20 7.04 6.67
C THR A 95 3.41 6.42 7.80
N LEU A 96 4.02 5.46 8.51
CA LEU A 96 3.40 4.77 9.62
C LEU A 96 3.96 5.29 10.94
N ASP A 97 3.29 4.97 12.05
CA ASP A 97 3.78 5.24 13.40
C ASP A 97 5.14 4.58 13.68
N ARG A 98 5.47 3.52 12.94
CA ARG A 98 6.83 3.01 12.81
C ARG A 98 7.14 2.61 11.38
N GLY A 99 8.11 3.30 10.77
CA GLY A 99 8.63 3.00 9.45
C GLY A 99 7.76 3.53 8.31
N LEU A 100 8.13 3.16 7.09
CA LEU A 100 7.46 3.56 5.85
C LEU A 100 6.99 2.30 5.11
N LEU A 101 5.90 2.42 4.37
CA LEU A 101 5.55 1.48 3.30
C LEU A 101 5.61 2.23 1.97
N LEU A 102 6.47 1.78 1.07
CA LEU A 102 6.63 2.37 -0.25
C LEU A 102 6.01 1.47 -1.31
N TYR A 103 5.32 2.05 -2.29
CA TYR A 103 4.93 1.39 -3.53
C TYR A 103 5.82 1.89 -4.66
N ASP A 104 6.64 0.98 -5.18
CA ASP A 104 7.57 1.24 -6.28
C ASP A 104 7.09 0.51 -7.53
N ASP A 105 6.98 1.23 -8.64
CA ASP A 105 6.71 0.64 -9.95
C ASP A 105 7.50 1.36 -11.04
N PRO A 106 8.43 0.68 -11.75
CA PRO A 106 9.14 1.28 -12.87
C PRO A 106 8.28 1.63 -14.09
N ARG A 107 7.06 1.09 -14.20
CA ARG A 107 6.19 1.19 -15.38
C ARG A 107 5.06 2.17 -15.19
#